data_AF-A0A0B5AYM5-F1
#
_entry.id   AF-A0A0B5AYM5-F1
#
_cell.length_a   1.000
_cell.length_b   1.000
_cell.length_c   1.000
_cell.angle_alpha   90.00
_cell.angle_beta   90.00
_cell.angle_gamma   90.00
#
_symmetry.space_group_name_H-M   'P 1'
#
loop_
_entity.id
_entity.type
_entity.pdbx_description
1 polymer ?
#
loop_
_entity_poly.entity_id
_entity_poly.type
_entity_poly.pdbx_seq_one_letter_code
_entity_poly.pdbx_strand_id
1 'polypeptide(L)'
;MFYHVSLDTSSIVEEFTPRVPNEQSRIEGEDRNIPRICVAKSIEDCLTGFPEGGYQLEGNCPLLIRIYEFDEETIQKENVVRAPELFLRQLVPDAWVTGEHWIMNQSIKPSRSYLIQIKEVVIEDAPFITVEMLEEALTEGKSIGELMTNLDKRSSATVARVESLRYKRMPS
;
A
#
# COMPACT_ATOMS: atom_id res chain seq x y z
N MET A 1 -6.96 7.41 -9.95
CA MET A 1 -7.81 6.49 -9.18
C MET A 1 -7.05 6.04 -7.95
N PHE A 2 -7.74 5.89 -6.82
CA PHE A 2 -7.23 5.17 -5.65
C PHE A 2 -7.98 3.86 -5.44
N TYR A 3 -7.33 2.90 -4.80
CA TYR A 3 -7.85 1.57 -4.51
C TYR A 3 -7.76 1.26 -3.03
N HIS A 4 -8.72 0.48 -2.52
CA HIS A 4 -8.66 -0.16 -1.21
C HIS A 4 -9.11 -1.62 -1.34
N VAL A 5 -8.47 -2.51 -0.59
CA VAL A 5 -8.75 -3.95 -0.59
C VAL A 5 -9.31 -4.38 0.77
N SER A 6 -10.34 -5.23 0.75
CA SER A 6 -10.92 -5.84 1.94
C SER A 6 -11.01 -7.36 1.78
N LEU A 7 -10.61 -8.09 2.83
CA LEU A 7 -10.89 -9.53 2.97
C LEU A 7 -12.31 -9.81 3.44
N ASP A 8 -12.96 -8.85 4.11
CA ASP A 8 -14.40 -8.96 4.35
C ASP A 8 -15.12 -8.72 3.03
N THR A 9 -15.63 -9.82 2.48
CA THR A 9 -16.41 -9.85 1.24
C THR A 9 -17.92 -9.87 1.50
N SER A 10 -18.33 -10.06 2.76
CA SER A 10 -19.73 -10.21 3.17
C SER A 10 -20.47 -8.88 3.24
N SER A 11 -19.74 -7.79 3.52
CA SER A 11 -20.29 -6.44 3.63
C SER A 11 -19.75 -5.52 2.53
N ILE A 12 -20.55 -4.52 2.16
CA ILE A 12 -20.15 -3.41 1.28
C ILE A 12 -20.08 -2.16 2.14
N VAL A 13 -18.93 -1.51 2.13
CA VAL A 13 -18.72 -0.21 2.77
C VAL A 13 -19.09 0.88 1.78
N GLU A 14 -20.21 1.56 2.04
CA GLU A 14 -20.73 2.66 1.21
C GLU A 14 -19.99 3.99 1.44
N GLU A 15 -19.36 4.14 2.61
CA GLU A 15 -18.58 5.32 2.97
C GLU A 15 -17.45 4.93 3.91
N PHE A 16 -16.23 5.30 3.54
CA PHE A 16 -15.04 5.11 4.35
C PHE A 16 -14.79 6.38 5.15
N THR A 17 -14.60 6.23 6.46
CA THR A 17 -14.26 7.31 7.37
C THR A 17 -12.84 7.09 7.91
N PRO A 18 -12.00 8.14 8.06
CA PRO A 18 -10.67 7.99 8.63
C PRO A 18 -10.73 7.40 10.03
N ARG A 19 -9.93 6.34 10.27
CA ARG A 19 -9.83 5.65 11.56
C ARG A 19 -8.37 5.37 11.89
N VAL A 20 -8.06 5.22 13.17
CA VAL A 20 -6.76 4.65 13.56
C VAL A 20 -6.83 3.14 13.25
N PRO A 21 -5.96 2.59 12.39
CA PRO A 21 -5.91 1.15 12.13
C PRO A 21 -5.67 0.38 13.44
N ASN A 22 -6.17 -0.85 13.54
CA ASN A 22 -5.88 -1.70 14.70
C ASN A 22 -4.41 -2.14 14.68
N GLU A 23 -3.93 -2.74 15.76
CA GLU A 23 -2.52 -3.13 15.87
C GLU A 23 -2.11 -4.22 14.89
N GLN A 24 -3.02 -5.14 14.57
CA GLN A 24 -2.77 -6.21 13.62
C GLN A 24 -2.66 -5.71 12.18
N SER A 25 -3.16 -4.51 11.88
CA SER A 25 -3.15 -3.91 10.55
C SER A 25 -2.06 -2.87 10.34
N ARG A 26 -1.10 -2.75 11.26
CA ARG A 26 0.01 -1.81 11.17
C ARG A 26 1.34 -2.54 11.08
N ILE A 27 2.26 -2.02 10.30
CA ILE A 27 3.66 -2.46 10.39
C ILE A 27 4.29 -1.91 11.68
N GLU A 28 5.32 -2.60 12.17
CA GLU A 28 6.14 -2.07 13.27
C GLU A 28 6.72 -0.70 12.89
N GLY A 29 6.57 0.29 13.77
CA GLY A 29 7.03 1.67 13.53
C GLY A 29 6.02 2.59 12.84
N GLU A 30 4.88 2.08 12.37
CA GLU A 30 3.80 2.91 11.81
C GLU A 30 3.14 3.80 12.88
N ASP A 31 2.78 5.04 12.53
CA ASP A 31 2.10 5.94 13.45
C ASP A 31 0.76 5.35 13.93
N ARG A 32 0.50 5.45 15.23
CA ARG A 32 -0.65 4.82 15.91
C ARG A 32 -1.74 5.80 16.34
N ASN A 33 -1.65 7.07 15.94
CA ASN A 33 -2.49 8.13 16.50
C ASN A 33 -3.33 8.85 15.44
N ILE A 34 -2.85 8.91 14.20
CA ILE A 34 -3.49 9.66 13.11
C ILE A 34 -4.59 8.80 12.50
N PRO A 35 -5.87 9.25 12.48
CA PRO A 35 -6.92 8.55 11.73
C PRO A 35 -6.72 8.70 10.22
N ARG A 36 -6.78 7.59 9.47
CA ARG A 36 -6.63 7.58 8.01
C ARG A 36 -7.51 6.54 7.33
N ILE A 37 -7.64 6.68 6.02
CA ILE A 37 -8.06 5.64 5.09
C ILE A 37 -6.84 5.30 4.25
N CYS A 38 -6.37 4.05 4.35
CA CYS A 38 -5.22 3.56 3.59
C CYS A 38 -5.67 3.17 2.17
N VAL A 39 -5.04 3.75 1.16
CA VAL A 39 -5.33 3.49 -0.25
C VAL A 39 -4.04 3.40 -1.05
N ALA A 40 -4.08 2.81 -2.24
CA ALA A 40 -2.93 2.80 -3.15
C ALA A 40 -3.33 3.05 -4.61
N LYS A 41 -2.35 3.11 -5.51
CA LYS A 41 -2.57 3.38 -6.95
C LYS A 41 -2.91 2.14 -7.76
N SER A 42 -2.71 0.96 -7.19
CA SER A 42 -3.00 -0.32 -7.81
C SER A 42 -3.53 -1.32 -6.78
N ILE A 43 -4.05 -2.46 -7.24
CA ILE A 43 -4.50 -3.54 -6.36
C ILE A 43 -3.28 -4.26 -5.77
N GLU A 44 -2.24 -4.42 -6.57
CA GLU A 44 -0.92 -4.94 -6.23
C GLU A 44 -0.32 -4.18 -5.03
N ASP A 45 -0.27 -2.86 -5.09
CA ASP A 45 0.21 -2.01 -4.00
C ASP A 45 -0.64 -2.17 -2.73
N CYS A 46 -1.98 -2.21 -2.88
CA CYS A 46 -2.87 -2.46 -1.74
C CYS A 46 -2.61 -3.81 -1.07
N LEU A 47 -2.31 -4.85 -1.87
CA LEU A 47 -2.00 -6.18 -1.38
C LEU A 47 -0.58 -6.29 -0.83
N THR A 48 0.33 -5.42 -1.26
CA THR A 48 1.70 -5.32 -0.73
C THR A 48 1.68 -4.78 0.70
N GLY A 49 0.93 -3.69 0.95
CA GLY A 49 0.75 -3.12 2.30
C GLY A 49 -0.25 -3.85 3.18
N PHE A 50 -0.84 -4.96 2.71
CA PHE A 50 -1.84 -5.69 3.47
C PHE A 50 -1.16 -6.54 4.58
N PRO A 51 -1.73 -6.65 5.79
CA PRO A 51 -1.11 -7.43 6.89
C PRO A 51 -0.93 -8.92 6.56
N GLU A 52 -1.85 -9.47 5.76
CA GLU A 52 -1.77 -10.82 5.19
C GLU A 52 -1.26 -10.80 3.73
N GLY A 53 -0.60 -9.71 3.35
CA GLY A 53 -0.04 -9.44 2.04
C GLY A 53 1.32 -10.07 1.77
N GLY A 54 1.92 -9.72 0.63
CA GLY A 54 3.29 -10.13 0.29
C GLY A 54 3.48 -11.65 0.26
N TYR A 55 4.53 -12.18 0.92
CA TYR A 55 4.81 -13.61 0.97
C TYR A 55 3.67 -14.44 1.56
N GLN A 56 2.81 -13.85 2.40
CA GLN A 56 1.65 -14.56 2.94
C GLN A 56 0.60 -14.84 1.86
N LEU A 57 0.62 -14.15 0.72
CA LEU A 57 -0.24 -14.48 -0.42
C LEU A 57 0.30 -15.66 -1.24
N GLU A 58 1.60 -15.96 -1.16
CA GLU A 58 2.20 -17.11 -1.84
C GLU A 58 1.67 -18.41 -1.24
N GLY A 59 0.91 -19.17 -2.04
CA GLY A 59 0.30 -20.43 -1.62
C GLY A 59 -1.10 -20.29 -1.01
N ASN A 60 -1.60 -19.07 -0.76
CA ASN A 60 -2.94 -18.81 -0.23
C ASN A 60 -3.98 -18.49 -1.32
N CYS A 61 -3.72 -18.93 -2.55
CA CYS A 61 -4.65 -18.83 -3.68
C CYS A 61 -5.48 -20.12 -3.86
N PRO A 62 -6.74 -20.03 -4.30
CA PRO A 62 -7.44 -18.81 -4.72
C PRO A 62 -7.97 -17.98 -3.54
N LEU A 63 -7.77 -16.66 -3.58
CA LEU A 63 -8.24 -15.73 -2.55
C LEU A 63 -9.37 -14.85 -3.10
N LEU A 64 -10.49 -14.78 -2.39
CA LEU A 64 -11.60 -13.88 -2.75
C LEU A 64 -11.47 -12.58 -1.95
N ILE A 65 -11.40 -11.45 -2.64
CA ILE A 65 -11.29 -10.12 -2.01
C ILE A 65 -12.28 -9.14 -2.64
N ARG A 66 -12.58 -8.09 -1.89
CA ARG A 66 -13.36 -6.95 -2.36
C ARG A 66 -12.45 -5.78 -2.69
N ILE A 67 -12.65 -5.21 -3.87
CA ILE A 67 -11.98 -4.01 -4.35
C ILE A 67 -12.95 -2.85 -4.22
N TYR A 68 -12.42 -1.74 -3.70
CA TYR A 68 -13.06 -0.44 -3.72
C TYR A 68 -12.20 0.52 -4.54
N GLU A 69 -12.83 1.28 -5.42
CA GLU A 69 -12.17 2.30 -6.21
C GLU A 69 -12.69 3.68 -5.82
N PHE A 70 -11.81 4.66 -5.72
CA PHE A 70 -12.13 6.04 -5.34
C PHE A 70 -11.61 7.01 -6.38
N ASP A 71 -12.51 7.86 -6.88
CA ASP A 71 -12.14 8.91 -7.80
C ASP A 71 -11.35 10.01 -7.06
N GLU A 72 -10.11 10.23 -7.49
CA GLU A 72 -9.21 11.22 -6.89
C GLU A 72 -9.73 12.64 -7.01
N GLU A 73 -10.53 12.93 -8.04
CA GLU A 73 -11.10 14.27 -8.24
C GLU A 73 -12.12 14.62 -7.14
N THR A 74 -12.67 13.62 -6.45
CA THR A 74 -13.60 13.80 -5.33
C THR A 74 -12.89 14.01 -3.98
N ILE A 75 -11.57 13.89 -3.95
CA ILE A 75 -10.76 13.94 -2.73
C ILE A 75 -9.99 15.27 -2.70
N GLN A 76 -10.10 15.99 -1.58
CA GLN A 76 -9.36 17.24 -1.38
C GLN A 76 -7.86 16.95 -1.28
N LYS A 77 -7.04 17.69 -2.03
CA LYS A 77 -5.61 17.41 -2.15
C LYS A 77 -4.87 17.55 -0.83
N GLU A 78 -5.30 18.50 0.00
CA GLU A 78 -4.82 18.76 1.36
C GLU A 78 -5.09 17.62 2.34
N ASN A 79 -6.06 16.75 2.02
CA ASN A 79 -6.42 15.58 2.82
C ASN A 79 -5.65 14.33 2.41
N VAL A 80 -4.80 14.40 1.37
CA VAL A 80 -4.02 13.27 0.88
C VAL A 80 -2.55 13.41 1.28
N VAL A 81 -2.06 12.46 2.07
CA VAL A 81 -0.62 12.26 2.30
C VAL A 81 -0.15 11.16 1.36
N ARG A 82 0.81 11.49 0.49
CA ARG A 82 1.29 10.55 -0.53
C ARG A 82 2.39 9.65 0.02
N ALA A 83 2.59 8.49 -0.61
CA ALA A 83 3.60 7.51 -0.21
C ALA A 83 5.00 8.10 0.08
N PRO A 84 5.58 8.97 -0.79
CA PRO A 84 6.90 9.55 -0.49
C PRO A 84 6.89 10.44 0.76
N GLU A 85 5.79 11.15 1.01
CA GLU A 85 5.65 11.99 2.19
C GLU A 85 5.47 11.14 3.47
N LEU A 86 4.68 10.06 3.40
CA LEU A 86 4.54 9.11 4.51
C LEU A 86 5.88 8.50 4.92
N PHE A 87 6.68 8.10 3.92
CA PHE A 87 8.01 7.56 4.11
C PHE A 87 8.98 8.60 4.72
N LEU A 88 9.11 9.78 4.09
CA LEU A 88 10.05 10.82 4.54
C LEU A 88 9.70 11.37 5.93
N ARG A 89 8.41 11.41 6.29
CA ARG A 89 7.96 11.81 7.63
C ARG A 89 7.97 10.65 8.63
N GLN A 90 8.41 9.46 8.22
CA GLN A 90 8.47 8.25 9.04
C GLN A 90 7.12 7.89 9.68
N LEU A 91 6.02 8.15 8.96
CA LEU A 91 4.67 7.81 9.40
C LEU A 91 4.32 6.35 9.08
N VAL A 92 4.85 5.86 7.97
CA VAL A 92 4.71 4.48 7.48
C VAL A 92 6.08 4.06 6.93
N PRO A 93 6.87 3.25 7.65
CA PRO A 93 8.25 2.93 7.28
C PRO A 93 8.43 2.29 5.90
N ASP A 94 7.46 1.50 5.45
CA ASP A 94 7.47 0.75 4.20
C ASP A 94 6.63 1.39 3.08
N ALA A 95 6.12 2.61 3.27
CA ALA A 95 5.28 3.29 2.27
C ALA A 95 5.95 3.44 0.90
N TRP A 96 7.29 3.50 0.85
CA TRP A 96 8.05 3.49 -0.40
C TRP A 96 7.83 2.20 -1.22
N VAL A 97 7.69 1.05 -0.56
CA VAL A 97 7.49 -0.25 -1.19
C VAL A 97 6.01 -0.53 -1.43
N THR A 98 5.17 -0.27 -0.43
CA THR A 98 3.74 -0.56 -0.49
C THR A 98 2.98 0.42 -1.38
N GLY A 99 3.56 1.59 -1.69
CA GLY A 99 2.88 2.65 -2.42
C GLY A 99 1.66 3.19 -1.65
N GLU A 100 1.59 2.97 -0.33
CA GLU A 100 0.46 3.39 0.49
C GLU A 100 0.31 4.92 0.52
N HIS A 101 -0.93 5.38 0.45
CA HIS A 101 -1.32 6.77 0.63
C HIS A 101 -2.37 6.84 1.74
N TRP A 102 -2.40 7.96 2.45
CA TRP A 102 -3.41 8.23 3.47
C TRP A 102 -4.36 9.30 3.01
N ILE A 103 -5.66 9.04 3.17
CA ILE A 103 -6.71 10.05 3.12
C ILE A 103 -7.12 10.35 4.56
N MET A 104 -7.02 11.61 4.97
CA MET A 104 -7.27 12.10 6.33
C MET A 104 -8.38 13.15 6.31
N ASN A 105 -9.02 13.41 7.45
CA ASN A 105 -9.98 14.52 7.63
C ASN A 105 -11.17 14.58 6.64
N GLN A 106 -11.38 13.54 5.84
CA GLN A 106 -12.43 13.46 4.84
C GLN A 106 -12.96 12.04 4.77
N SER A 107 -14.28 11.91 4.78
CA SER A 107 -14.94 10.66 4.41
C SER A 107 -15.10 10.58 2.90
N ILE A 108 -14.94 9.39 2.34
CA ILE A 108 -14.95 9.17 0.89
C ILE A 108 -15.88 8.01 0.56
N LYS A 109 -16.50 8.07 -0.62
CA LYS A 109 -17.38 7.02 -1.12
C LYS A 109 -16.72 6.33 -2.31
N PRO A 110 -16.77 4.99 -2.38
CA PRO A 110 -16.25 4.28 -3.53
C PRO A 110 -17.08 4.63 -4.78
N SER A 111 -16.43 4.94 -5.88
CA SER A 111 -17.08 5.07 -7.19
C SER A 111 -17.48 3.71 -7.74
N ARG A 112 -16.75 2.65 -7.37
CA ARG A 112 -17.03 1.25 -7.71
C ARG A 112 -16.64 0.33 -6.56
N SER A 113 -17.42 -0.73 -6.37
CA SER A 113 -17.04 -1.89 -5.53
C SER A 113 -17.33 -3.18 -6.29
N TYR A 114 -16.40 -4.14 -6.23
CA TYR A 114 -16.59 -5.45 -6.85
C TYR A 114 -15.71 -6.51 -6.20
N LEU A 115 -16.10 -7.77 -6.39
CA LEU A 115 -15.32 -8.91 -5.94
C LEU A 115 -14.38 -9.39 -7.04
N ILE A 116 -13.17 -9.76 -6.67
CA ILE A 116 -12.25 -10.50 -7.51
C ILE A 116 -11.79 -11.77 -6.80
N GLN A 117 -11.57 -12.83 -7.57
CA GLN A 117 -10.90 -14.02 -7.10
C GLN A 117 -9.48 -14.05 -7.67
N ILE A 118 -8.50 -13.80 -6.82
CA ILE A 118 -7.08 -13.96 -7.13
C ILE A 118 -6.80 -15.44 -7.32
N LYS A 119 -6.07 -15.75 -8.40
CA LYS A 119 -5.72 -17.12 -8.81
C LYS A 119 -4.26 -17.40 -8.62
N GLU A 120 -3.41 -16.43 -8.92
CA GLU A 120 -1.98 -16.47 -8.75
C GLU A 120 -1.51 -15.06 -8.38
N VAL A 121 -0.43 -15.01 -7.61
CA VAL A 121 0.29 -13.79 -7.24
C VAL A 121 1.76 -14.05 -7.53
N VAL A 122 2.45 -13.06 -8.08
CA VAL A 122 3.90 -13.05 -8.23
C VAL A 122 4.43 -12.06 -7.21
N ILE A 123 5.24 -12.57 -6.27
CA ILE A 123 5.95 -11.75 -5.29
C ILE A 123 7.40 -11.59 -5.75
N GLU A 124 7.93 -10.40 -5.52
CA GLU A 124 9.36 -10.11 -5.63
C GLU A 124 9.90 -9.56 -4.31
N ASP A 125 11.21 -9.66 -4.14
CA ASP A 125 11.92 -9.06 -3.03
C ASP A 125 12.24 -7.60 -3.37
N ALA A 126 11.65 -6.66 -2.64
CA ALA A 126 12.00 -5.25 -2.72
C ALA A 126 12.96 -4.87 -1.58
N PRO A 127 13.96 -4.00 -1.83
CA PRO A 127 14.87 -3.53 -0.78
C PRO A 127 14.10 -2.74 0.29
N PHE A 128 14.35 -3.05 1.57
CA PHE A 128 13.85 -2.23 2.67
C PHE A 128 14.80 -1.05 2.90
N ILE A 129 14.36 0.14 2.49
CA ILE A 129 15.16 1.37 2.54
C ILE A 129 14.68 2.21 3.72
N THR A 130 15.60 2.67 4.58
CA THR A 130 15.29 3.67 5.61
C THR A 130 15.54 5.09 5.12
N VAL A 131 15.00 6.09 5.82
CA VAL A 131 15.23 7.50 5.48
C VAL A 131 16.71 7.86 5.57
N GLU A 132 17.44 7.33 6.57
CA GLU A 132 18.88 7.54 6.72
C GLU A 132 19.66 7.01 5.52
N MET A 133 19.32 5.79 5.06
CA MET A 133 19.95 5.21 3.86
C MET A 133 19.72 6.06 2.61
N LEU A 134 18.51 6.62 2.47
CA LEU A 134 18.17 7.53 1.37
C LEU A 134 18.96 8.84 1.45
N GLU A 135 19.02 9.46 2.64
CA GLU A 135 19.75 10.70 2.86
C GLU A 135 21.24 10.53 2.54
N GLU A 136 21.87 9.47 3.04
CA GLU A 136 23.26 9.16 2.72
C GLU A 136 23.48 9.00 1.21
N ALA A 137 22.61 8.25 0.52
CA ALA A 137 22.72 8.04 -0.92
C ALA A 137 22.57 9.35 -1.71
N LEU A 138 21.70 10.26 -1.27
CA LEU A 138 21.48 11.56 -1.91
C LEU A 138 22.69 12.50 -1.77
N THR A 139 23.41 12.43 -0.66
CA THR A 139 24.63 13.26 -0.46
C THR A 139 25.77 12.92 -1.44
N GLU A 140 25.71 11.75 -2.08
CA GLU A 140 26.75 11.29 -3.01
C GLU A 140 26.60 11.85 -4.44
N GLY A 141 25.55 12.66 -4.71
CA GLY A 141 25.39 13.39 -5.97
C GLY A 141 25.22 12.51 -7.22
N LYS A 142 24.73 11.28 -7.04
CA LYS A 142 24.62 10.25 -8.08
C LYS A 142 23.35 10.40 -8.93
N SER A 143 23.37 9.84 -10.13
CA SER A 143 22.15 9.72 -10.97
C SER A 143 21.11 8.81 -10.30
N ILE A 144 19.83 8.92 -10.71
CA ILE A 144 18.73 8.10 -10.13
C ILE A 144 19.00 6.59 -10.24
N GLY A 145 19.53 6.12 -11.38
CA GLY A 145 19.83 4.70 -11.57
C GLY A 145 20.97 4.20 -10.66
N GLU A 146 21.98 5.04 -10.44
CA GLU A 146 23.05 4.76 -9.49
C GLU A 146 22.56 4.83 -8.04
N LEU A 147 21.66 5.76 -7.72
CA LEU A 147 21.03 5.86 -6.41
C LEU A 147 20.30 4.57 -6.06
N MET A 148 19.44 4.07 -6.97
CA MET A 148 18.72 2.81 -6.77
C MET A 148 19.66 1.62 -6.59
N THR A 149 20.66 1.48 -7.45
CA THR A 149 21.67 0.40 -7.33
C THR A 149 22.43 0.46 -5.99
N ASN A 150 22.68 1.66 -5.46
CA ASN A 150 23.35 1.81 -4.17
C ASN A 150 22.42 1.50 -3.00
N LEU A 151 21.14 1.89 -3.07
CA LEU A 151 20.15 1.56 -2.04
C LEU A 151 19.95 0.04 -1.96
N ASP A 152 19.86 -0.65 -3.11
CA ASP A 152 19.78 -2.11 -3.16
C ASP A 152 20.97 -2.78 -2.47
N LYS A 153 22.19 -2.27 -2.71
CA LYS A 153 23.42 -2.80 -2.09
C LYS A 153 23.53 -2.52 -0.60
N ARG A 154 22.93 -1.42 -0.12
CA ARG A 154 22.95 -1.03 1.30
C ARG A 154 21.87 -1.76 2.09
N SER A 155 20.78 -2.13 1.44
CA SER A 155 19.69 -2.85 2.07
C SER A 155 20.13 -4.25 2.47
N SER A 156 20.21 -4.50 3.78
CA SER A 156 20.47 -5.85 4.31
C SER A 156 19.18 -6.67 4.49
N ALA A 157 18.02 -6.03 4.33
CA ALA A 157 16.71 -6.65 4.47
C ALA A 157 15.89 -6.43 3.19
N THR A 158 14.96 -7.34 2.92
CA THR A 158 13.98 -7.21 1.85
C THR A 158 12.59 -7.31 2.44
N VAL A 159 11.63 -6.74 1.72
CA VAL A 159 10.21 -6.86 1.98
C VAL A 159 9.52 -7.42 0.74
N ALA A 160 8.51 -8.26 0.95
CA ALA A 160 7.73 -8.78 -0.15
C ALA A 160 6.96 -7.66 -0.85
N ARG A 161 7.00 -7.66 -2.17
CA ARG A 161 6.20 -6.79 -3.02
C ARG A 161 5.38 -7.63 -3.99
N VAL A 162 4.09 -7.34 -4.08
CA VAL A 162 3.24 -7.94 -5.10
C VAL A 162 3.55 -7.26 -6.42
N GLU A 163 4.24 -7.96 -7.31
CA GLU A 163 4.63 -7.41 -8.62
C GLU A 163 3.48 -7.56 -9.64
N SER A 164 2.79 -8.70 -9.59
CA SER A 164 1.61 -8.90 -10.45
C SER A 164 0.66 -9.94 -9.87
N LEU A 165 -0.60 -9.88 -10.32
CA LEU A 165 -1.62 -10.84 -9.93
C LEU A 165 -2.48 -11.27 -11.11
N ARG A 166 -2.85 -12.54 -11.14
CA ARG A 166 -3.84 -13.09 -12.07
C ARG A 166 -5.13 -13.29 -11.32
N TYR A 167 -6.22 -12.69 -11.81
CA TYR A 167 -7.51 -12.75 -11.14
C TYR A 167 -8.67 -12.85 -12.11
N LYS A 168 -9.83 -13.24 -11.56
CA LYS A 168 -11.11 -13.19 -12.26
C LYS A 168 -12.05 -12.25 -11.50
N ARG A 169 -12.68 -11.32 -12.21
CA ARG A 169 -13.78 -10.53 -11.64
C ARG A 169 -15.01 -11.41 -11.46
N MET A 170 -15.59 -11.37 -10.27
CA MET A 170 -16.80 -12.13 -9.96
C MET A 170 -18.03 -11.38 -10.47
N PRO A 171 -19.08 -12.10 -10.91
CA PRO A 171 -20.35 -11.48 -11.23
C PRO A 171 -20.94 -10.82 -9.98
N SER A 172 -21.43 -9.59 -10.17
CA SER A 172 -22.19 -8.80 -9.18
C SER A 172 -23.63 -9.26 -9.10
#